data_AF-A0A537UMY2-F1
#
_entry.id   AF-A0A537UMY2-F1
#
_cell.length_a   1.000
_cell.length_b   1.000
_cell.length_c   1.000
_cell.angle_alpha   90.00
_cell.angle_beta   90.00
_cell.angle_gamma   90.00
#
_symmetry.space_group_name_H-M   'P 1'
#
loop_
_entity.id
_entity.type
_entity.pdbx_description
1 polymer ?
#
loop_
_entity_poly.entity_id
_entity_poly.type
_entity_poly.pdbx_seq_one_letter_code
_entity_poly.pdbx_strand_id
1 'polypeptide(L)'
;MPTLDAFVTAAADRQVLELIFSRQAMGRPLIAPPGLHPQVGEALRTAFAAAMRDPQLIAEAAKMDLELGFVGGADVQALVDRLYRSPPDVIARAQAIAAAN
;
A
#
# COMPACT_ATOMS: atom_id res chain seq x y z
N MET A 1 2.51 -17.12 -5.18
CA MET A 1 1.14 -17.65 -4.97
C MET A 1 0.19 -16.74 -5.73
N PRO A 2 -0.80 -17.25 -6.47
CA PRO A 2 -1.84 -16.41 -7.04
C PRO A 2 -2.66 -15.76 -5.91
N THR A 3 -2.91 -14.47 -6.04
CA THR A 3 -3.72 -13.67 -5.11
C THR A 3 -5.21 -13.83 -5.44
N LEU A 4 -6.11 -13.59 -4.47
CA LEU A 4 -7.55 -13.87 -4.60
C LEU A 4 -8.23 -13.13 -5.77
N ASP A 5 -7.69 -11.98 -6.16
CA ASP A 5 -8.10 -11.18 -7.32
C ASP A 5 -8.01 -11.95 -8.64
N ALA A 6 -7.09 -12.92 -8.76
CA ALA A 6 -6.94 -13.74 -9.97
C ALA A 6 -8.18 -14.62 -10.26
N PHE A 7 -9.03 -14.87 -9.26
CA PHE A 7 -10.21 -15.73 -9.38
C PHE A 7 -11.52 -14.96 -9.58
N VAL A 8 -11.49 -13.63 -9.51
CA VAL A 8 -12.70 -12.81 -9.68
C VAL A 8 -12.80 -12.32 -11.11
N THR A 9 -13.95 -12.54 -11.74
CA THR A 9 -14.19 -12.24 -13.17
C THR A 9 -14.97 -10.94 -13.38
N ALA A 10 -15.82 -10.53 -12.43
CA ALA A 10 -16.57 -9.29 -12.51
C ALA A 10 -15.72 -8.08 -12.10
N ALA A 11 -15.69 -7.04 -12.93
CA ALA A 11 -14.86 -5.84 -12.70
C ALA A 11 -15.22 -5.08 -11.41
N ALA A 12 -16.53 -5.00 -11.09
CA ALA A 12 -17.00 -4.36 -9.86
C ALA A 12 -16.53 -5.13 -8.61
N ASP A 13 -16.54 -6.46 -8.66
CA ASP A 13 -16.09 -7.28 -7.53
C ASP A 13 -14.57 -7.21 -7.35
N ARG A 14 -13.79 -7.10 -8.44
CA ARG A 14 -12.35 -6.81 -8.36
C ARG A 14 -12.07 -5.48 -7.66
N GLN A 15 -12.82 -4.43 -7.99
CA GLN A 15 -12.62 -3.13 -7.32
C GLN A 15 -12.99 -3.17 -5.84
N VAL A 16 -14.04 -3.91 -5.47
CA VAL A 16 -14.40 -4.12 -4.05
C VAL A 16 -13.27 -4.86 -3.33
N LEU A 17 -12.70 -5.91 -3.93
CA LEU A 17 -11.58 -6.64 -3.34
C LEU A 17 -10.30 -5.81 -3.28
N GLU A 18 -9.98 -5.03 -4.31
CA GLU A 18 -8.84 -4.10 -4.29
C GLU A 18 -9.00 -3.09 -3.14
N LEU A 19 -10.21 -2.57 -2.92
CA LEU A 19 -10.49 -1.64 -1.82
C LEU A 19 -10.30 -2.28 -0.45
N ILE A 20 -10.77 -3.52 -0.25
CA ILE A 20 -10.65 -4.26 1.02
C ILE A 20 -9.19 -4.66 1.28
N PHE A 21 -8.48 -5.18 0.29
CA PHE A 21 -7.12 -5.73 0.46
C PHE A 21 -6.01 -4.71 0.28
N SER A 22 -6.28 -3.52 -0.26
CA SER A 22 -5.29 -2.46 -0.43
C SER A 22 -4.52 -2.13 0.84
N ARG A 23 -5.18 -2.14 2.00
CA ARG A 23 -4.54 -1.92 3.31
C ARG A 23 -3.50 -2.98 3.63
N GLN A 24 -3.75 -4.25 3.29
CA GLN A 24 -2.77 -5.32 3.47
C GLN A 24 -1.59 -5.15 2.51
N ALA A 25 -1.87 -4.78 1.26
CA ALA A 25 -0.84 -4.58 0.24
C ALA A 25 0.10 -3.41 0.57
N MET A 26 -0.39 -2.34 1.20
CA MET A 26 0.43 -1.19 1.62
C MET A 26 1.26 -1.44 2.88
N GLY A 27 0.94 -2.48 3.67
CA GLY A 27 1.60 -2.75 4.95
C GLY A 27 1.49 -1.56 5.91
N ARG A 28 2.64 -0.95 6.25
CA ARG A 28 2.74 0.20 7.17
C ARG A 28 3.40 1.38 6.45
N PRO A 29 2.66 2.15 5.65
CA PRO A 29 3.22 3.24 4.86
C PRO A 29 3.71 4.40 5.74
N LEU A 30 4.84 5.00 5.37
CA LEU A 30 5.28 6.29 5.92
C LEU A 30 4.74 7.42 5.06
N ILE A 31 4.04 8.36 5.70
CA ILE A 31 3.32 9.44 5.02
C ILE A 31 3.84 10.79 5.52
N ALA A 32 4.18 11.67 4.59
CA ALA A 32 4.55 13.05 4.89
C ALA A 32 3.31 13.96 4.89
N PRO A 33 3.33 15.08 5.63
CA PRO A 33 2.23 16.04 5.64
C PRO A 33 1.97 16.66 4.25
N PRO A 34 0.73 17.09 3.98
CA PRO A 34 0.41 17.81 2.75
C PRO A 34 1.14 19.16 2.69
N GLY A 35 1.42 19.64 1.48
CA GLY A 35 2.08 20.94 1.26
C GLY A 35 3.61 20.91 1.42
N LEU A 36 4.22 19.74 1.59
CA LEU A 36 5.67 19.60 1.61
C LEU A 36 6.28 20.05 0.26
N HIS A 37 7.44 20.70 0.32
CA HIS A 37 8.17 21.08 -0.88
C HIS A 37 8.56 19.83 -1.71
N PRO A 38 8.34 19.80 -3.04
CA PRO A 38 8.54 18.59 -3.86
C PRO A 38 9.94 17.96 -3.73
N GLN A 39 10.98 18.78 -3.69
CA GLN A 39 12.36 18.30 -3.53
C GLN A 39 12.58 17.59 -2.19
N VAL A 40 11.93 18.04 -1.12
CA VAL A 40 12.02 17.37 0.19
C VAL A 40 11.29 16.03 0.14
N GLY A 41 10.13 15.97 -0.52
CA GLY A 41 9.42 14.71 -0.73
C GLY A 41 10.23 13.69 -1.52
N GLU A 42 10.92 14.12 -2.57
CA GLU A 42 11.81 13.26 -3.37
C GLU A 42 13.03 12.78 -2.56
N ALA A 43 13.65 13.67 -1.78
CA ALA A 43 14.75 13.32 -0.90
C ALA A 43 14.35 12.25 0.13
N LEU A 44 13.18 12.41 0.78
CA LEU A 44 12.66 11.44 1.73
C LEU A 44 12.39 10.07 1.09
N ARG A 45 11.79 10.04 -0.11
CA ARG A 45 11.55 8.80 -0.85
C ARG A 45 12.86 8.08 -1.17
N THR A 46 13.85 8.84 -1.66
CA THR A 46 15.17 8.30 -2.02
C THR A 46 15.89 7.75 -0.80
N ALA A 47 15.93 8.51 0.30
CA ALA A 47 16.57 8.11 1.54
C ALA A 47 15.93 6.84 2.13
N PHE A 48 14.60 6.76 2.15
CA PHE A 48 13.90 5.58 2.64
C PHE A 48 14.17 4.36 1.76
N ALA A 49 14.14 4.53 0.44
CA ALA A 49 14.45 3.45 -0.50
C ALA A 49 15.90 2.95 -0.39
N ALA A 50 16.84 3.83 -0.06
CA ALA A 50 18.22 3.46 0.23
C ALA A 50 18.33 2.67 1.55
N ALA A 51 17.66 3.15 2.62
CA ALA A 51 17.63 2.48 3.92
C ALA A 51 17.07 1.06 3.83
N MET A 52 15.99 0.84 3.07
CA MET A 52 15.40 -0.50 2.87
C MET A 52 16.32 -1.49 2.13
N ARG A 53 17.41 -1.01 1.53
CA ARG A 53 18.45 -1.82 0.88
C ARG A 53 19.75 -1.86 1.69
N ASP A 54 19.80 -1.20 2.84
CA ASP A 54 20.98 -1.13 3.67
C ASP A 54 21.26 -2.50 4.33
N PRO A 55 22.46 -3.09 4.14
CA PRO A 55 22.78 -4.39 4.71
C PRO A 55 22.75 -4.43 6.24
N GLN A 56 23.08 -3.32 6.91
CA GLN A 56 23.02 -3.25 8.37
C GLN A 56 21.57 -3.27 8.84
N LEU A 57 20.68 -2.52 8.19
CA LEU A 57 19.25 -2.55 8.52
C LEU A 57 18.65 -3.95 8.31
N ILE A 58 19.00 -4.60 7.20
CA ILE A 58 18.52 -5.97 6.89
C ILE A 58 19.01 -6.97 7.95
N ALA A 59 20.28 -6.89 8.35
CA ALA A 59 20.84 -7.75 9.37
C ALA A 59 20.19 -7.55 10.74
N GLU A 60 19.91 -6.29 11.12
CA GLU A 60 19.19 -5.98 12.38
C GLU A 60 17.74 -6.46 12.33
N ALA A 61 17.03 -6.26 11.23
CA ALA A 61 15.67 -6.78 11.06
C ALA A 61 15.62 -8.31 11.19
N ALA A 62 16.59 -9.02 10.62
CA ALA A 62 16.69 -10.48 10.73
C ALA A 62 16.93 -10.95 12.18
N LYS A 63 17.73 -10.23 12.98
CA LYS A 63 17.92 -10.54 14.41
C LYS A 63 16.63 -10.41 15.21
N MET A 64 15.72 -9.55 14.76
CA MET A 64 14.42 -9.31 15.38
C MET A 64 13.29 -10.16 14.79
N ASP A 65 13.60 -11.07 13.86
CA ASP A 65 12.61 -11.86 13.11
C ASP A 65 11.57 -10.98 12.38
N LEU A 66 12.04 -9.84 11.83
CA LEU A 66 11.22 -8.90 11.07
C LEU A 66 11.46 -9.07 9.56
N GLU A 67 10.38 -9.26 8.81
CA GLU A 67 10.41 -9.25 7.35
C GLU A 67 10.30 -7.82 6.81
N LEU A 68 11.27 -7.39 6.00
CA LEU A 68 11.26 -6.09 5.33
C LEU A 68 10.59 -6.18 3.95
N GLY A 69 9.27 -6.03 3.92
CA GLY A 69 8.48 -5.95 2.68
C GLY A 69 8.43 -4.52 2.12
N PHE A 70 9.52 -4.05 1.49
CA PHE A 70 9.57 -2.70 0.94
C PHE A 70 8.68 -2.55 -0.30
N VAL A 71 7.78 -1.56 -0.26
CA VAL A 71 6.99 -1.09 -1.40
C VAL A 71 7.38 0.36 -1.71
N GLY A 72 7.62 0.66 -2.99
CA GLY A 72 8.04 1.98 -3.43
C GLY A 72 6.97 3.05 -3.15
N GLY A 73 7.41 4.24 -2.73
CA GLY A 73 6.47 5.35 -2.43
C GLY A 73 5.63 5.78 -3.65
N ALA A 74 6.15 5.63 -4.86
CA ALA A 74 5.39 5.88 -6.09
C ALA A 74 4.27 4.86 -6.30
N ASP A 75 4.53 3.59 -6.00
CA ASP A 75 3.54 2.51 -6.14
C ASP A 75 2.45 2.65 -5.08
N VAL A 76 2.81 3.01 -3.85
CA VAL A 76 1.85 3.35 -2.78
C VAL A 76 0.98 4.53 -3.20
N GLN A 77 1.57 5.61 -3.74
CA GLN A 77 0.80 6.76 -4.22
C GLN A 77 -0.15 6.37 -5.34
N ALA A 78 0.31 5.59 -6.32
CA ALA A 78 -0.52 5.14 -7.43
C ALA A 78 -1.69 4.25 -6.97
N LEU A 79 -1.46 3.39 -5.97
CA LEU A 79 -2.53 2.61 -5.34
C LEU A 79 -3.54 3.52 -4.65
N VAL A 80 -3.08 4.44 -3.81
CA VAL A 80 -3.94 5.40 -3.11
C VAL A 80 -4.79 6.22 -4.10
N ASP A 81 -4.19 6.72 -5.18
CA ASP A 81 -4.89 7.48 -6.21
C ASP A 81 -5.95 6.65 -6.95
N ARG A 82 -5.74 5.34 -7.14
CA ARG A 82 -6.76 4.44 -7.70
C ARG A 82 -7.93 4.26 -6.73
N LEU A 83 -7.65 4.05 -5.45
CA LEU A 83 -8.69 3.86 -4.41
C LEU A 83 -9.56 5.10 -4.25
N TYR A 84 -8.98 6.31 -4.33
CA TYR A 84 -9.75 7.55 -4.26
C TYR A 84 -10.65 7.78 -5.49
N ARG A 85 -10.43 7.06 -6.59
CA ARG A 85 -11.29 7.10 -7.79
C ARG A 85 -12.37 6.01 -7.79
N SER A 86 -12.48 5.22 -6.73
CA SER A 86 -13.50 4.16 -6.64
C SER A 86 -14.92 4.75 -6.66
N PRO A 87 -15.85 4.15 -7.44
CA PRO A 87 -17.24 4.57 -7.47
C PRO A 87 -17.94 4.48 -6.09
N PRO A 88 -18.93 5.35 -5.78
CA PRO A 88 -19.62 5.35 -4.49
C PRO A 88 -20.28 4.02 -4.11
N ASP A 89 -20.82 3.29 -5.10
CA ASP A 89 -21.43 1.97 -4.91
C ASP A 89 -20.40 0.90 -4.53
N VAL A 90 -19.19 0.97 -5.07
CA VAL A 90 -18.06 0.10 -4.68
C VAL A 90 -17.62 0.40 -3.24
N ILE A 91 -17.53 1.68 -2.87
CA ILE A 91 -17.18 2.10 -1.51
C ILE A 91 -18.22 1.59 -0.51
N ALA A 92 -19.51 1.76 -0.82
CA ALA A 92 -20.60 1.30 0.04
C ALA A 92 -20.56 -0.23 0.23
N ARG A 93 -20.33 -0.99 -0.84
CA ARG A 93 -20.18 -2.46 -0.75
C ARG A 93 -18.97 -2.86 0.10
N ALA A 94 -17.82 -2.22 -0.08
CA ALA A 94 -16.63 -2.52 0.71
C ALA A 94 -16.80 -2.18 2.20
N GLN A 95 -17.47 -1.07 2.53
CA GLN A 95 -17.79 -0.71 3.91
C GLN A 95 -18.72 -1.73 4.58
N ALA A 96 -19.76 -2.19 3.88
CA ALA A 96 -20.67 -3.20 4.39
C ALA A 96 -19.96 -4.52 4.72
N ILE A 97 -18.98 -4.93 3.89
CA ILE A 97 -18.18 -6.12 4.12
C ILE A 97 -17.18 -5.92 5.27
N ALA A 98 -16.54 -4.75 5.34
CA ALA A 98 -15.56 -4.44 6.38
C ALA A 98 -16.18 -4.31 7.78
N ALA A 99 -17.42 -3.82 7.89
CA ALA A 99 -18.13 -3.66 9.16
C ALA A 99 -18.75 -4.97 9.70
N ALA A 100 -18.76 -6.03 8.90
CA ALA A 100 -19.28 -7.34 9.30
C ALA A 100 -18.27 -8.22 10.06
N ASN A 101 -17.07 -7.69 10.37
CA ASN A 101 -16.02 -8.36 11.14
C ASN A 101 -15.63 -7.55 12.38
#